data_AF-A0A1G1PEQ9-F1
#
_entry.id   AF-A0A1G1PEQ9-F1
#
_cell.length_a   1.000
_cell.length_b   1.000
_cell.length_c   1.000
_cell.angle_alpha   90.00
_cell.angle_beta   90.00
_cell.angle_gamma   90.00
#
_symmetry.space_group_name_H-M   'P 1'
#
loop_
_entity.id
_entity.type
_entity.pdbx_description
1 polymer ?
#
loop_
_entity_poly.entity_id
_entity_poly.type
_entity_poly.pdbx_seq_one_letter_code
_entity_poly.pdbx_strand_id
1 'polypeptide(L)' 'MKLLFDHNLSPRLVPALQRSLVLGAPPKFVWIRRGNCSTDDILALLSTRHTALLAFELDRDAAFLVLG' A
#
# COMPACT_ATOMS: atom_id res chain seq x y z
N MET A 1 -3.88 7.68 2.10
CA MET A 1 -3.23 6.40 1.72
C MET A 1 -1.83 6.66 1.15
N LYS A 2 -0.81 5.84 1.43
CA LYS A 2 0.51 5.89 0.78
C LYS A 2 0.82 4.57 0.06
N LEU A 3 1.32 4.65 -1.18
CA LEU A 3 1.73 3.50 -2.00
C LEU A 3 3.21 3.18 -1.76
N LEU A 4 3.51 1.91 -1.52
CA LEU A 4 4.84 1.36 -1.34
C LEU A 4 5.12 0.33 -2.44
N PHE A 5 6.28 0.47 -3.07
CA PHE A 5 6.78 -0.47 -4.07
C PHE A 5 8.02 -1.15 -3.50
N ASP A 6 8.22 -2.45 -3.78
CA ASP A 6 9.34 -3.25 -3.25
C ASP A 6 10.71 -2.54 -3.39
N HIS A 7 10.94 -1.86 -4.52
CA HIS A 7 12.21 -1.20 -4.82
C HIS A 7 12.23 0.31 -4.51
N ASN A 8 11.15 0.88 -3.98
CA ASN A 8 10.97 2.34 -3.89
C ASN A 8 10.53 2.82 -2.51
N LEU A 9 10.97 2.14 -1.44
CA LEU A 9 10.73 2.60 -0.07
C LEU A 9 11.64 3.79 0.24
N SER A 10 11.10 5.01 0.17
CA SER A 10 11.80 6.20 0.65
C SER A 10 12.16 6.04 2.13
N PRO A 11 13.43 6.25 2.54
CA PRO A 11 13.86 6.15 3.95
C PRO A 11 13.04 7.02 4.91
N ARG A 12 12.45 8.11 4.40
CA ARG A 12 11.62 9.04 5.19
C ARG A 12 10.27 8.43 5.57
N LEU A 13 9.84 7.35 4.92
CA LEU A 13 8.57 6.66 5.19
C LEU A 13 8.72 5.52 6.21
N VAL A 14 9.94 5.05 6.46
CA VAL A 14 10.24 3.93 7.37
C VAL A 14 9.67 4.15 8.78
N PRO A 15 9.84 5.33 9.42
CA PRO A 15 9.30 5.54 10.77
C PRO A 15 7.76 5.58 10.80
N ALA A 16 7.12 5.97 9.70
CA ALA A 16 5.65 5.98 9.60
C ALA A 16 5.10 4.56 9.37
N LEU A 17 5.82 3.75 8.59
CA LEU A 17 5.48 2.34 8.38
C LEU A 17 5.60 1.53 9.67
N GLN A 18 6.73 1.66 10.38
CA GLN A 18 6.95 0.95 11.65
C GLN A 18 5.87 1.29 12.68
N ARG A 19 5.48 2.57 12.79
CA ARG A 19 4.41 2.99 13.71
C ARG A 19 3.04 2.45 13.30
N SER A 20 2.72 2.45 12.00
CA SER A 20 1.46 1.91 11.47
C SER A 20 1.29 0.41 11.75
N LEU A 21 2.38 -0.36 11.70
CA LEU A 21 2.36 -1.79 12.02
C LEU A 21 2.06 -2.07 13.50
N VAL A 22 2.46 -1.16 14.41
CA VAL A 22 2.30 -1.34 15.86
C VAL A 22 1.03 -0.70 16.40
N LEU A 23 0.65 0.46 15.86
CA LEU A 23 -0.44 1.30 16.38
C LEU A 23 -1.71 1.27 15.52
N GLY A 24 -1.68 0.60 14.35
CA GLY A 24 -2.76 0.69 13.37
C GLY A 24 -2.77 2.02 12.62
N ALA A 25 -3.88 2.34 11.95
CA ALA A 25 -4.04 3.62 11.27
C ALA A 25 -4.13 4.80 12.28
N PRO A 26 -3.69 6.03 11.94
CA PRO A 26 -3.18 6.51 10.64
C PRO A 26 -1.65 6.64 10.65
N PRO A 27 -0.89 6.17 9.63
CA PRO A 27 -1.18 6.15 8.19
C PRO A 27 -1.41 4.77 7.55
N LYS A 28 -2.23 4.73 6.48
CA LYS A 28 -2.52 3.54 5.68
C LYS A 28 -1.50 3.32 4.54
N PHE A 29 -1.00 2.11 4.41
CA PHE A 29 -0.03 1.71 3.39
C PHE A 29 -0.58 0.63 2.47
N VAL A 30 -0.37 0.80 1.17
CA VAL A 30 -0.61 -0.23 0.15
C VAL A 30 0.73 -0.65 -0.41
N TRP A 31 1.13 -1.89 -0.17
CA TRP A 31 2.37 -2.47 -0.70
C TRP A 31 2.05 -3.25 -1.97
N ILE A 32 2.60 -2.79 -3.09
CA ILE A 32 2.58 -3.50 -4.37
C ILE A 32 3.84 -4.37 -4.47
N ARG A 33 3.65 -5.69 -4.31
CA ARG A 33 4.72 -6.70 -4.39
C ARG A 33 5.02 -7.10 -5.84
N ARG A 34 5.34 -6.11 -6.67
CA ARG A 34 5.79 -6.28 -8.05
C ARG A 34 7.19 -5.69 -8.19
N GLY A 35 8.08 -6.43 -8.84
CA GLY A 35 9.41 -5.95 -9.23
C GLY A 35 9.33 -4.94 -10.38
N ASN A 36 10.31 -4.94 -11.29
CA ASN A 36 10.23 -4.16 -12.53
C ASN A 36 8.97 -4.56 -13.31
N CYS A 37 7.96 -3.70 -13.25
CA CYS A 37 6.69 -3.86 -13.94
C CYS A 37 6.41 -2.55 -14.67
N SER A 38 5.68 -2.64 -15.77
CA SER A 38 5.31 -1.44 -16.52
C SER A 38 4.28 -0.61 -15.73
N THR A 39 4.18 0.67 -16.05
CA THR A 39 3.10 1.52 -15.52
C THR A 39 1.72 0.92 -15.82
N ASP A 40 1.56 0.29 -16.98
CA ASP A 40 0.33 -0.40 -17.37
C ASP A 40 0.00 -1.61 -16.48
N ASP A 41 1.01 -2.39 -16.07
CA ASP A 41 0.81 -3.50 -15.14
C ASP A 41 0.34 -3.01 -13.76
N ILE A 42 0.89 -1.89 -13.29
CA ILE A 42 0.47 -1.26 -12.04
C ILE A 42 -0.96 -0.74 -12.18
N LEU A 43 -1.28 -0.09 -13.29
CA LEU A 43 -2.63 0.42 -13.54
C LEU A 43 -3.66 -0.71 -13.61
N ALA A 44 -3.33 -1.79 -14.32
CA ALA A 44 -4.17 -2.98 -14.40
C ALA A 44 -4.36 -3.63 -13.02
N LEU A 45 -3.31 -3.72 -12.20
CA LEU A 45 -3.38 -4.24 -10.84
C LEU A 45 -4.26 -3.38 -9.93
N LEU A 46 -4.06 -2.06 -9.95
CA LEU A 46 -4.84 -1.12 -9.16
C LEU A 46 -6.31 -1.12 -9.58
N SER A 47 -6.58 -1.17 -10.88
CA SER A 47 -7.93 -1.23 -11.44
C SER A 47 -8.63 -2.54 -11.06
N THR A 48 -7.94 -3.67 -11.21
CA THR A 48 -8.46 -5.01 -10.83
C THR A 48 -8.74 -5.10 -9.34
N ARG A 49 -7.89 -4.49 -8.49
CA ARG A 49 -8.01 -4.54 -7.02
C ARG A 49 -8.68 -3.29 -6.45
N HIS A 50 -9.36 -2.50 -7.27
CA HIS A 50 -10.01 -1.25 -6.88
C HIS A 50 -11.00 -1.43 -5.73
N THR A 51 -11.82 -2.49 -5.78
CA THR A 51 -12.77 -2.81 -4.70
C THR A 51 -12.07 -3.09 -3.37
N ALA A 52 -10.91 -3.75 -3.40
CA ALA A 52 -10.11 -4.01 -2.19
C ALA A 52 -9.50 -2.72 -1.63
N LEU A 53 -9.07 -1.80 -2.49
CA LEU A 53 -8.60 -0.47 -2.08
C LEU A 53 -9.71 0.33 -1.40
N LEU A 54 -10.93 0.31 -1.95
CA LEU A 54 -12.10 0.99 -1.36
C LEU A 54 -12.49 0.37 -0.01
N ALA A 55 -12.55 -0.95 0.09
CA ALA A 55 -12.84 -1.65 1.34
C ALA A 55 -11.79 -1.32 2.41
N PHE A 56 -10.51 -1.29 2.02
CA PHE A 56 -9.42 -0.94 2.91
C PHE A 56 -9.42 0.55 3.30
N GLU A 57 -9.90 1.46 2.45
CA GLU A 57 -10.08 2.87 2.81
C GLU A 57 -11.22 3.04 3.83
N LEU A 58 -12.28 2.23 3.73
CA LEU A 58 -13.41 2.23 4.67
C LEU A 58 -13.06 1.62 6.04
N ASP A 59 -12.16 0.64 6.06
CA ASP A 59 -11.71 -0.01 7.29
C ASP A 59 -10.80 0.92 8.09
N ARG A 60 -11.22 1.32 9.29
CA ARG A 60 -10.47 2.28 10.12
C ARG A 60 -9.29 1.67 10.85
N ASP A 61 -9.30 0.36 11.06
CA ASP A 61 -8.27 -0.35 11.81
C ASP A 61 -7.21 -0.93 10.86
N ALA A 62 -7.56 -1.14 9.60
CA ALA A 62 -6.65 -1.62 8.58
C ALA A 62 -5.57 -0.57 8.24
N ALA A 63 -4.32 -0.91 8.58
CA ALA A 63 -3.16 -0.07 8.37
C ALA A 63 -2.34 -0.48 7.13
N PHE A 64 -2.49 -1.72 6.67
CA PHE A 64 -1.62 -2.32 5.65
C PHE A 64 -2.39 -3.24 4.68
N LEU A 65 -2.23 -3.01 3.37
CA LEU A 65 -2.80 -3.83 2.29
C LEU A 65 -1.71 -4.27 1.32
N VAL A 66 -1.64 -5.55 1.00
CA VAL A 66 -0.68 -6.09 0.04
C VAL A 66 -1.38 -6.45 -1.27
N LEU A 67 -0.86 -5.94 -2.39
CA LEU A 67 -1.28 -6.28 -3.74
C LEU A 67 -0.14 -7.03 -4.45
N GLY A 68 -0.46 -8.17 -5.06
CA GLY A 68 0.46 -9.02 -5.83
C GLY A 68 -0.24 -9.63 -7.03
#